data_AF-A0A2E7AVG4-F1
#
_entry.id   AF-A0A2E7AVG4-F1
#
_cell.length_a   1.000
_cell.length_b   1.000
_cell.length_c   1.000
_cell.angle_alpha   90.00
_cell.angle_beta   90.00
_cell.angle_gamma   90.00
#
_symmetry.space_group_name_H-M   'P 1'
#
loop_
_entity.id
_entity.type
_entity.pdbx_description
1 polymer ?
#
loop_
_entity_poly.entity_id
_entity_poly.type
_entity_poly.pdbx_seq_one_letter_code
_entity_poly.pdbx_strand_id
1 'polypeptide(L)'
;MTDKLHTDLGTKEIHKRHAVMVEGGTMPRAKVMDQNVIDRYLMDGLLTLGEHQAGEYILSQAVKAGIFSKPLRYEAGSGDANPDSMASDALMRYGKTLRLVGRRYGDYARYLVEEVVVHGWDISASKERLLTLKKGLGWIAERRMSGGKNPVRHLKSGG
;
A
#
# COMPACT_ATOMS: atom_id res chain seq x y z
N MET A 1 35.21 28.63 15.05
CA MET A 1 34.15 27.71 15.50
C MET A 1 32.81 28.38 15.26
N THR A 2 32.05 27.92 14.28
CA THR A 2 30.60 28.17 14.15
C THR A 2 30.05 27.15 13.14
N ASP A 3 29.77 25.94 13.61
CA ASP A 3 29.02 24.93 12.86
C ASP A 3 27.59 25.45 12.65
N LYS A 4 27.29 25.87 11.42
CA LYS A 4 25.91 26.08 10.96
C LYS A 4 25.28 24.72 10.72
N LEU A 5 24.66 24.16 11.75
CA LEU A 5 23.69 23.06 11.62
C LEU A 5 22.50 23.54 10.76
N HIS A 6 22.61 23.31 9.45
CA HIS A 6 21.47 23.30 8.53
C HIS A 6 20.70 22.00 8.75
N THR A 7 19.99 21.92 9.88
CA THR A 7 18.88 20.98 9.98
C THR A 7 17.70 21.69 9.36
N ASP A 8 17.48 21.43 8.07
CA ASP A 8 16.33 21.90 7.29
C ASP A 8 15.06 21.26 7.87
N LEU A 9 14.63 21.79 9.00
CA LEU A 9 13.42 21.44 9.74
C LEU A 9 12.24 21.93 8.93
N GLY A 10 11.86 21.12 7.93
CA GLY A 10 10.58 21.09 7.21
C GLY A 10 9.89 22.44 6.99
N THR A 11 9.80 22.85 5.72
CA THR A 11 8.98 24.00 5.29
C THR A 11 7.55 23.94 5.86
N LYS A 12 6.97 25.12 6.16
CA LYS A 12 5.58 25.28 6.67
C LYS A 12 4.52 24.54 5.84
N GLU A 13 4.84 24.14 4.62
CA GLU A 13 3.99 23.33 3.74
C GLU A 13 3.85 21.87 4.21
N ILE A 14 4.89 21.28 4.79
CA ILE A 14 4.86 19.90 5.32
C ILE A 14 3.90 19.83 6.52
N HIS A 15 3.94 20.84 7.40
CA HIS A 15 3.03 20.95 8.55
C HIS A 15 1.57 21.24 8.16
N LYS A 16 1.32 21.78 6.96
CA LYS A 16 -0.05 22.00 6.45
C LYS A 16 -0.70 20.74 5.87
N ARG A 17 0.11 19.75 5.46
CA ARG A 17 -0.35 18.55 4.74
C ARG A 17 -0.31 17.28 5.58
N HIS A 18 0.50 17.23 6.63
CA HIS A 18 0.72 16.04 7.42
C HIS A 18 0.65 16.28 8.92
N ALA A 19 0.03 15.36 9.66
CA ALA A 19 0.20 15.33 11.11
C ALA A 19 1.62 14.84 11.39
N VAL A 20 2.43 15.65 12.05
CA VAL A 20 3.83 15.31 12.38
C VAL A 20 3.96 15.30 13.89
N MET A 21 4.43 14.19 14.45
CA MET A 21 4.79 14.10 15.86
C MET A 21 6.31 14.29 15.98
N VAL A 22 6.74 15.23 16.82
CA VAL A 22 8.15 15.45 17.11
C VAL A 22 8.50 14.67 18.37
N GLU A 23 9.33 13.63 18.24
CA GLU A 23 9.87 12.94 19.41
C GLU A 23 11.05 13.72 19.99
N GLY A 24 11.02 13.94 21.31
CA GLY A 24 12.03 14.73 22.03
C GLY A 24 13.37 14.00 22.17
N GLY A 25 14.45 14.70 21.81
CA GLY A 25 15.84 14.29 21.94
C GLY A 25 16.78 15.42 21.49
N THR A 26 18.10 15.26 21.65
CA THR A 26 19.13 16.23 21.23
C THR A 26 19.13 16.53 19.72
N MET A 27 18.45 15.70 18.93
CA MET A 27 18.08 15.96 17.53
C MET A 27 16.60 15.58 17.34
N PRO A 28 15.68 16.56 17.17
CA PRO A 28 14.27 16.27 16.97
C PRO A 28 14.07 15.55 15.62
N ARG A 29 13.47 14.35 15.68
CA ARG A 29 13.05 13.60 14.48
C ARG A 29 11.56 13.83 14.26
N ALA A 30 11.20 14.29 13.06
CA ALA A 30 9.82 14.44 12.63
C ALA A 30 9.27 13.08 12.20
N LYS A 31 8.28 12.55 12.92
CA LYS A 31 7.56 11.33 12.57
C LYS A 31 6.25 11.71 11.87
N VAL A 32 6.14 11.39 10.58
CA VAL A 32 4.93 11.63 9.80
C VAL A 32 3.85 10.63 10.26
N MET A 33 2.81 11.11 10.93
CA MET A 33 1.72 10.30 11.48
C MET A 33 0.78 9.77 10.40
N ASP A 34 0.86 10.35 9.19
CA ASP A 34 0.06 9.99 8.03
C ASP A 34 0.61 8.79 7.25
N GLN A 35 1.77 8.26 7.67
CA GLN A 35 2.49 7.24 6.94
C GLN A 35 1.64 5.97 6.83
N ASN A 36 1.49 5.47 5.60
CA ASN A 36 0.67 4.31 5.31
C ASN A 36 1.13 3.12 6.18
N VAL A 37 0.20 2.27 6.62
CA VAL A 37 0.52 1.17 7.55
C VAL A 37 1.58 0.24 6.96
N ILE A 38 1.57 0.05 5.63
CA ILE A 38 2.57 -0.75 4.91
C ILE A 38 3.95 -0.09 4.86
N ASP A 39 4.03 1.25 4.81
CA ASP A 39 5.31 1.97 4.91
C ASP A 39 5.90 1.78 6.31
N ARG A 40 5.07 1.89 7.34
CA ARG A 40 5.48 1.62 8.73
C ARG A 40 5.99 0.19 8.86
N TYR A 41 5.29 -0.78 8.29
CA TYR A 41 5.71 -2.18 8.33
C TYR A 41 7.01 -2.46 7.58
N LEU A 42 7.31 -1.72 6.51
CA LEU A 42 8.62 -1.81 5.86
C LEU A 42 9.71 -1.24 6.78
N MET A 43 9.49 -0.07 7.38
CA MET A 43 10.46 0.56 8.29
C MET A 43 10.74 -0.28 9.54
N ASP A 44 9.71 -0.93 10.08
CA ASP A 44 9.80 -1.82 11.25
C ASP A 44 10.35 -3.23 10.89
N GLY A 45 10.66 -3.49 9.62
CA GLY A 45 11.18 -4.78 9.14
C GLY A 45 10.16 -5.92 9.14
N LEU A 46 8.87 -5.60 9.28
CA LEU A 46 7.77 -6.56 9.25
C LEU A 46 7.48 -7.06 7.82
N LEU A 47 7.64 -6.18 6.83
CA LEU A 47 7.55 -6.50 5.41
C LEU A 47 8.91 -6.42 4.72
N THR A 48 9.10 -7.27 3.71
CA THR A 48 10.18 -7.15 2.73
C THR A 48 9.86 -6.07 1.69
N LEU A 49 10.88 -5.62 0.95
CA LEU A 49 10.69 -4.64 -0.12
C LEU A 49 9.68 -5.12 -1.18
N GLY A 50 9.71 -6.41 -1.55
CA GLY A 50 8.78 -6.97 -2.53
C GLY A 50 7.32 -7.01 -2.02
N GLU A 51 7.13 -7.31 -0.74
CA GLU A 51 5.81 -7.29 -0.10
C GLU A 51 5.28 -5.85 0.02
N HIS A 52 6.14 -4.89 0.35
CA HIS A 52 5.80 -3.47 0.39
C HIS A 52 5.39 -2.96 -1.00
N GLN A 53 6.17 -3.25 -2.04
CA GLN A 53 5.82 -2.93 -3.43
C GLN A 53 4.47 -3.54 -3.85
N ALA A 54 4.13 -4.73 -3.34
CA ALA A 54 2.81 -5.33 -3.53
C ALA A 54 1.69 -4.52 -2.87
N GLY A 55 1.91 -4.05 -1.65
CA GLY A 55 0.98 -3.17 -0.96
C GLY A 55 0.75 -1.87 -1.74
N GLU A 56 1.82 -1.20 -2.15
CA GLU A 56 1.75 0.03 -2.96
C GLU A 56 1.06 -0.18 -4.30
N TYR A 57 1.33 -1.31 -4.97
CA TYR A 57 0.64 -1.68 -6.20
C TYR A 57 -0.87 -1.80 -5.99
N ILE A 58 -1.31 -2.50 -4.95
CA ILE A 58 -2.75 -2.65 -4.63
C ILE A 58 -3.37 -1.29 -4.29
N LEU A 59 -2.71 -0.49 -3.46
CA LEU A 59 -3.18 0.85 -3.09
C LEU A 59 -3.35 1.74 -4.33
N SER A 60 -2.39 1.71 -5.26
CA SER A 60 -2.49 2.46 -6.51
C SER A 60 -3.69 2.02 -7.37
N GLN A 61 -4.03 0.73 -7.34
CA GLN A 61 -5.21 0.20 -8.02
C GLN A 61 -6.50 0.63 -7.33
N ALA A 62 -6.54 0.61 -5.99
CA ALA A 62 -7.67 1.03 -5.19
C ALA A 62 -7.99 2.53 -5.42
N VAL A 63 -6.98 3.40 -5.38
CA VAL A 63 -7.12 4.83 -5.65
C VAL A 63 -7.67 5.09 -7.06
N LYS A 64 -7.15 4.38 -8.08
CA LYS A 64 -7.67 4.49 -9.45
C LYS A 64 -9.09 3.96 -9.61
N ALA A 65 -9.51 3.02 -8.76
CA ALA A 65 -10.86 2.48 -8.70
C ALA A 65 -11.83 3.36 -7.88
N GLY A 66 -11.37 4.50 -7.35
CA GLY A 66 -12.17 5.38 -6.51
C GLY A 66 -12.33 4.90 -5.08
N ILE A 67 -11.53 3.95 -4.63
CA ILE A 67 -11.51 3.44 -3.25
C ILE A 67 -10.45 4.23 -2.49
N PHE A 68 -10.91 5.15 -1.62
CA PHE A 68 -10.04 6.03 -0.85
C PHE A 68 -10.07 5.66 0.63
N SER A 69 -8.89 5.61 1.25
CA SER A 69 -8.73 5.40 2.69
C SER A 69 -8.97 6.67 3.52
N LYS A 70 -8.98 7.84 2.87
CA LYS A 70 -9.23 9.16 3.45
C LYS A 70 -10.37 9.86 2.68
N PRO A 71 -11.18 10.70 3.34
CA PRO A 71 -12.21 11.48 2.66
C PRO A 71 -11.60 12.33 1.54
N LEU A 72 -12.23 12.27 0.36
CA LEU A 72 -11.85 13.02 -0.83
C LEU A 72 -11.89 14.53 -0.52
N ARG A 73 -10.76 15.22 -0.73
CA ARG A 73 -10.78 16.68 -0.88
C ARG A 73 -11.23 16.96 -2.31
N TYR A 74 -12.49 17.34 -2.48
CA TYR A 74 -13.04 17.76 -3.78
C TYR A 74 -12.46 19.12 -4.18
N GLU A 75 -11.22 19.14 -4.67
CA GLU A 75 -10.77 20.24 -5.51
C GLU A 75 -11.13 19.89 -6.96
N ALA A 76 -12.14 20.60 -7.49
CA ALA A 76 -12.73 20.33 -8.79
C ALA A 76 -11.72 20.63 -9.92
N GLY A 77 -10.95 19.61 -10.33
CA GLY A 77 -10.19 19.60 -11.57
C GLY A 77 -11.03 19.00 -12.69
N SER A 78 -11.56 19.84 -13.57
CA SER A 78 -12.25 19.45 -14.81
C SER A 78 -11.28 18.74 -15.76
N GLY A 79 -11.50 17.45 -16.00
CA GLY A 79 -10.77 16.64 -16.98
C GLY A 79 -11.74 15.72 -17.70
N ASP A 80 -11.98 16.00 -18.98
CA ASP A 80 -13.01 15.42 -19.84
C ASP A 80 -12.60 14.04 -20.38
N ALA A 81 -12.38 13.08 -19.48
CA ALA A 81 -12.16 11.68 -19.80
C ALA A 81 -13.29 10.86 -19.18
N ASN A 82 -14.02 10.10 -20.01
CA ASN A 82 -15.22 9.34 -19.65
C ASN A 82 -15.01 8.49 -18.36
N PRO A 83 -15.37 9.03 -17.18
CA PRO A 83 -14.79 8.58 -15.90
C PRO A 83 -15.31 7.20 -15.51
N ASP A 84 -16.51 6.85 -15.95
CA ASP A 84 -17.18 5.58 -15.65
C ASP A 84 -16.46 4.38 -16.27
N SER A 85 -15.93 4.51 -17.49
CA SER A 85 -15.23 3.40 -18.16
C SER A 85 -13.87 3.11 -17.52
N MET A 86 -13.14 4.16 -17.11
CA MET A 86 -11.83 4.02 -16.48
C MET A 86 -11.93 3.51 -15.04
N ALA A 87 -12.91 4.00 -14.27
CA ALA A 87 -13.18 3.51 -12.91
C ALA A 87 -13.59 2.03 -12.93
N SER A 88 -14.41 1.62 -13.91
CA SER A 88 -14.83 0.23 -14.09
C SER A 88 -13.66 -0.71 -14.40
N ASP A 89 -12.75 -0.35 -15.30
CA ASP A 89 -11.57 -1.18 -15.58
C ASP A 89 -10.60 -1.23 -14.38
N ALA A 90 -10.41 -0.11 -13.69
CA ALA A 90 -9.57 -0.05 -12.49
C ALA A 90 -10.12 -0.95 -11.36
N LEU A 91 -11.43 -0.90 -11.12
CA LEU A 91 -12.11 -1.76 -10.15
C LEU A 91 -11.98 -3.24 -10.52
N MET A 92 -12.10 -3.56 -11.82
CA MET A 92 -11.89 -4.93 -12.32
C MET A 92 -10.45 -5.40 -12.13
N ARG A 93 -9.45 -4.55 -12.36
CA ARG A 93 -8.04 -4.88 -12.12
C ARG A 93 -7.75 -5.10 -10.63
N TYR A 94 -8.25 -4.21 -9.77
CA TYR A 94 -8.16 -4.32 -8.31
C TYR A 94 -8.78 -5.65 -7.83
N GLY A 95 -10.02 -5.92 -8.21
CA GLY A 95 -10.72 -7.15 -7.86
C GLY A 95 -10.01 -8.40 -8.37
N LYS A 96 -9.42 -8.37 -9.58
CA LYS A 96 -8.60 -9.47 -10.12
C LYS A 96 -7.33 -9.70 -9.28
N THR A 97 -6.67 -8.64 -8.80
CA THR A 97 -5.49 -8.75 -7.93
C THR A 97 -5.85 -9.41 -6.61
N LEU A 98 -6.87 -8.93 -5.91
CA LEU A 98 -7.32 -9.53 -4.64
C LEU A 98 -7.81 -10.98 -4.79
N ARG A 99 -8.46 -11.29 -5.92
CA ARG A 99 -8.89 -12.66 -6.23
C ARG A 99 -7.72 -13.64 -6.38
N LEU A 100 -6.51 -13.18 -6.73
CA LEU A 100 -5.32 -14.05 -6.76
C LEU A 100 -4.96 -14.58 -5.38
N VAL A 101 -5.10 -13.74 -4.36
CA VAL A 101 -4.86 -14.11 -2.96
C VAL A 101 -5.95 -15.06 -2.49
N GLY A 102 -7.23 -14.69 -2.71
CA GLY A 102 -8.38 -15.52 -2.31
C GLY A 102 -8.33 -16.93 -2.89
N ARG A 103 -7.98 -17.07 -4.18
CA ARG A 103 -7.83 -18.37 -4.84
C ARG A 103 -6.72 -19.25 -4.28
N ARG A 104 -5.68 -18.66 -3.66
CA ARG A 104 -4.51 -19.40 -3.19
C ARG A 104 -4.56 -19.69 -1.69
N TYR A 105 -5.04 -18.73 -0.89
CA TYR A 105 -4.98 -18.77 0.57
C TYR A 105 -6.34 -18.59 1.25
N GLY A 106 -7.43 -18.50 0.47
CA GLY A 106 -8.79 -18.34 0.98
C GLY A 106 -9.22 -16.89 1.20
N ASP A 107 -10.51 -16.71 1.46
CA ASP A 107 -11.14 -15.38 1.55
C ASP A 107 -10.64 -14.57 2.75
N TYR A 108 -10.26 -15.23 3.86
CA TYR A 108 -9.69 -14.54 5.01
C TYR A 108 -8.37 -13.83 4.67
N ALA A 109 -7.49 -14.48 3.90
CA ALA A 109 -6.23 -13.87 3.47
C ALA A 109 -6.46 -12.69 2.53
N ARG A 110 -7.44 -12.80 1.63
CA ARG A 110 -7.86 -11.69 0.76
C ARG A 110 -8.37 -10.51 1.59
N TYR A 111 -9.29 -10.79 2.51
CA TYR A 111 -9.88 -9.81 3.42
C TYR A 111 -8.79 -9.07 4.21
N LEU A 112 -7.85 -9.83 4.79
CA LEU A 112 -6.78 -9.23 5.58
C LEU A 112 -5.85 -8.33 4.75
N VAL A 113 -5.54 -8.71 3.50
CA VAL A 113 -4.75 -7.86 2.60
C VAL A 113 -5.49 -6.56 2.30
N GLU A 114 -6.79 -6.62 2.03
CA GLU A 114 -7.63 -5.44 1.75
C GLU A 114 -7.70 -4.51 2.98
N GLU A 115 -8.01 -5.03 4.16
CA GLU A 115 -8.11 -4.23 5.38
C GLU A 115 -6.80 -3.56 5.78
N VAL A 116 -5.68 -4.27 5.68
CA VAL A 116 -4.38 -3.69 6.04
C VAL A 116 -3.95 -2.65 4.99
N VAL A 117 -3.99 -3.00 3.70
CA VAL A 117 -3.42 -2.15 2.65
C VAL A 117 -4.31 -0.95 2.34
N VAL A 118 -5.63 -1.15 2.28
CA VAL A 118 -6.58 -0.11 1.87
C VAL A 118 -7.15 0.61 3.07
N HIS A 119 -7.50 -0.10 4.14
CA HIS A 119 -8.12 0.52 5.32
C HIS A 119 -7.11 0.85 6.44
N GLY A 120 -5.83 0.51 6.25
CA GLY A 120 -4.76 0.88 7.19
C GLY A 120 -4.86 0.18 8.54
N TRP A 121 -5.50 -1.00 8.60
CA TRP A 121 -5.65 -1.73 9.85
C TRP A 121 -4.30 -2.22 10.38
N ASP A 122 -3.97 -1.81 11.61
CA ASP A 122 -2.76 -2.27 12.26
C ASP A 122 -2.96 -3.65 12.90
N ILE A 123 -2.25 -4.64 12.37
CA ILE A 123 -2.22 -6.03 12.81
C ILE A 123 -0.86 -6.45 13.38
N SER A 124 0.05 -5.51 13.63
CA SER A 124 1.44 -5.77 14.07
C SER A 124 1.53 -6.61 15.34
N ALA A 125 0.54 -6.51 16.24
CA ALA A 125 0.46 -7.30 17.46
C ALA A 125 0.16 -8.80 17.24
N SER A 126 -0.38 -9.19 16.06
CA SER A 126 -0.77 -10.57 15.78
C SER A 126 0.15 -11.22 14.75
N LYS A 127 1.02 -12.11 15.22
CA LYS A 127 1.97 -12.86 14.38
C LYS A 127 1.27 -13.68 13.29
N GLU A 128 0.14 -14.30 13.60
CA GLU A 128 -0.63 -15.11 12.64
C GLU A 128 -1.23 -14.27 11.50
N ARG A 129 -1.78 -13.11 11.85
CA ARG A 129 -2.29 -12.16 10.86
C ARG A 129 -1.13 -11.62 10.01
N LEU A 130 -0.02 -11.24 10.63
CA LEU A 130 1.16 -10.75 9.91
C LEU A 130 1.68 -11.80 8.91
N LEU A 131 1.76 -13.07 9.31
CA LEU A 131 2.16 -14.16 8.43
C LEU A 131 1.19 -14.32 7.24
N THR A 132 -0.10 -14.18 7.49
CA THR A 132 -1.14 -14.29 6.46
C THR A 132 -1.06 -13.12 5.47
N LEU A 133 -0.86 -11.90 5.97
CA LEU A 133 -0.62 -10.70 5.16
C LEU A 133 0.61 -10.90 4.26
N LYS A 134 1.74 -11.34 4.84
CA LYS A 134 2.99 -11.59 4.11
C LYS A 134 2.81 -12.61 2.99
N LYS A 135 2.12 -13.72 3.25
CA LYS A 135 1.78 -14.71 2.20
C LYS A 135 0.97 -14.09 1.06
N GLY A 136 -0.02 -13.27 1.38
CA GLY A 136 -0.85 -12.57 0.39
C GLY A 136 -0.05 -11.60 -0.47
N LEU A 137 0.73 -10.72 0.16
CA LEU A 137 1.57 -9.72 -0.51
C LEU A 137 2.70 -10.36 -1.32
N GLY A 138 3.38 -11.36 -0.76
CA GLY A 138 4.43 -12.12 -1.44
C GLY A 138 3.91 -12.81 -2.70
N TRP A 139 2.71 -13.40 -2.64
CA TRP A 139 2.09 -13.99 -3.82
C TRP A 139 1.74 -12.94 -4.89
N ILE A 140 1.34 -11.74 -4.50
CA ILE A 140 1.12 -10.66 -5.47
C ILE A 140 2.46 -10.22 -6.08
N ALA A 141 3.52 -10.07 -5.28
CA ALA A 141 4.88 -9.76 -5.73
C ALA A 141 5.36 -10.74 -6.80
N GLU A 142 5.28 -12.04 -6.53
CA GLU A 142 5.67 -13.11 -7.45
C GLU A 142 4.84 -13.12 -8.76
N ARG A 143 3.57 -12.74 -8.70
CA ARG A 143 2.65 -12.88 -9.85
C ARG A 143 2.55 -11.64 -10.70
N ARG A 144 2.80 -10.46 -10.14
CA ARG A 144 2.59 -9.17 -10.81
C ARG A 144 3.86 -8.37 -11.02
N MET A 145 4.89 -8.57 -10.19
CA MET A 145 6.07 -7.70 -10.20
C MET A 145 7.35 -8.39 -10.71
N SER A 146 7.52 -9.69 -10.52
CA SER A 146 8.73 -10.40 -10.98
C SER A 146 8.72 -10.82 -12.47
N GLY A 147 8.12 -10.03 -13.37
CA GLY A 147 8.26 -10.26 -14.82
C GLY A 147 7.30 -11.28 -15.46
N GLY A 148 6.11 -11.50 -14.88
CA GLY A 148 4.89 -11.83 -15.65
C GLY A 148 4.83 -13.15 -16.44
N LYS A 149 5.74 -14.11 -16.26
CA LYS A 149 5.53 -15.49 -16.75
C LYS A 149 5.16 -16.39 -15.59
N ASN A 150 3.87 -16.68 -15.45
CA ASN A 150 3.37 -17.78 -14.64
C ASN A 150 3.94 -19.10 -15.22
N PRO A 151 4.94 -19.75 -14.58
CA PRO A 151 5.58 -20.96 -15.14
C PRO A 151 4.60 -22.14 -15.22
N VAL A 152 3.48 -22.06 -14.50
CA VAL A 152 2.43 -23.09 -14.42
C VAL A 152 1.32 -22.89 -15.45
N ARG A 153 1.37 -21.82 -16.28
CA ARG A 153 0.31 -21.53 -17.27
C ARG A 153 0.27 -22.56 -18.41
N HIS A 154 1.41 -23.13 -18.78
CA HIS A 154 1.49 -24.18 -19.81
C HIS A 154 1.06 -25.56 -19.31
N LEU A 155 1.03 -25.79 -17.99
CA LEU A 155 0.67 -27.08 -17.41
C LEU A 155 -0.85 -27.33 -17.36
N LYS A 156 -1.68 -26.37 -17.74
CA LYS A 156 -3.15 -26.49 -17.72
C LYS A 156 -3.83 -26.68 -19.08
N SER A 157 -3.10 -26.72 -20.20
CA SER A 157 -3.71 -26.89 -21.53
C SER A 157 -3.45 -28.25 -22.18
N GLY A 158 -3.08 -29.27 -21.40
CA GLY A 158 -2.88 -30.65 -21.87
C GLY A 158 -3.79 -31.61 -21.13
N GLY A 159 -5.09 -31.48 -21.34
CA GLY A 159 -6.13 -32.42 -20.89
C GLY A 159 -7.23 -32.49 -21.91
#